data_AF-A0A8C7GEN9-F1
#
_entry.id   AF-A0A8C7GEN9-F1
#
_cell.length_a   1.000
_cell.length_b   1.000
_cell.length_c   1.000
_cell.angle_alpha   90.00
_cell.angle_beta   90.00
_cell.angle_gamma   90.00
#
_symmetry.space_group_name_H-M   'P 1'
#
loop_
_entity.id
_entity.type
_entity.pdbx_description
1 polymer ?
#
loop_
_entity_poly.entity_id
_entity_poly.type
_entity_poly.pdbx_seq_one_letter_code
_entity_poly.pdbx_strand_id
1 'polypeptide(L)'
;VGGDEDQGADKRAHHNALERKRRDHIKDSFSSLRDSVPALQGEKQSVKQASRAQILDKATDYIQYMRRKNHTHQQDIDDLKKAGTPEPWPSETQVPAHVDRNRKV
;
A
#
# COMPACT_ATOMS: atom_id res chain seq x y z
N VAL A 1 8.29 12.44 61.02
CA VAL A 1 9.13 11.99 59.88
C VAL A 1 8.26 11.08 59.05
N GLY A 2 7.86 11.49 57.84
CA GLY A 2 6.89 10.73 57.01
C GLY A 2 6.48 11.38 55.69
N GLY A 3 7.13 12.48 55.26
CA GLY A 3 6.78 13.21 54.03
C GLY A 3 7.56 12.79 52.78
N ASP A 4 8.66 12.05 52.93
CA ASP A 4 9.55 11.70 51.82
C ASP A 4 9.18 10.36 51.16
N GLU A 5 8.54 9.45 51.89
CA GLU A 5 8.09 8.14 51.36
C GLU A 5 6.85 8.29 50.44
N ASP A 6 5.97 9.24 50.74
CA ASP A 6 4.73 9.51 49.99
C ASP A 6 5.01 10.07 48.59
N GLN A 7 6.00 10.98 48.47
CA GLN A 7 6.43 11.53 47.18
C GLN A 7 7.05 10.48 46.25
N GLY A 8 7.72 9.46 46.81
CA GLY A 8 8.26 8.35 46.04
C GLY A 8 7.19 7.38 45.55
N ALA A 9 6.12 7.19 46.32
CA ALA A 9 4.95 6.43 45.90
C ALA A 9 4.18 7.13 44.77
N ASP A 10 3.96 8.45 44.89
CA ASP A 10 3.26 9.24 43.87
C ASP A 10 4.01 9.27 42.53
N LYS A 11 5.33 9.49 42.54
CA LYS A 11 6.18 9.41 41.33
C LYS A 11 6.09 8.05 40.64
N ARG A 12 6.09 6.95 41.41
CA ARG A 12 5.95 5.58 40.87
C ARG A 12 4.56 5.34 40.31
N ALA A 13 3.51 5.81 40.99
CA ALA A 13 2.13 5.69 40.53
C ALA A 13 1.92 6.45 39.21
N HIS A 14 2.42 7.69 39.12
CA HIS A 14 2.37 8.50 37.91
C HIS A 14 3.13 7.83 36.74
N HIS A 15 4.35 7.33 36.98
CA HIS A 15 5.11 6.60 35.97
C HIS A 15 4.35 5.35 35.47
N ASN A 16 3.77 4.57 36.37
CA ASN A 16 2.98 3.39 36.03
C ASN A 16 1.71 3.74 35.22
N ALA A 17 1.08 4.88 35.53
CA ALA A 17 -0.07 5.39 34.79
C ALA A 17 0.32 5.77 33.35
N LEU A 18 1.43 6.51 33.18
CA LEU A 18 1.94 6.89 31.86
C LEU A 18 2.30 5.67 31.00
N GLU A 19 2.99 4.69 31.57
CA GLU A 19 3.37 3.50 30.82
C GLU A 19 2.13 2.65 30.46
N ARG A 20 1.11 2.59 31.32
CA ARG A 20 -0.16 1.94 30.98
C ARG A 20 -0.80 2.61 29.76
N LYS A 21 -0.91 3.94 29.76
CA LYS A 21 -1.42 4.72 28.62
C LYS A 21 -0.62 4.43 27.34
N ARG A 22 0.71 4.36 27.42
CA ARG A 22 1.58 4.01 26.28
C ARG A 22 1.28 2.61 25.74
N ARG A 23 1.14 1.61 26.63
CA ARG A 23 0.81 0.23 26.23
C ARG A 23 -0.56 0.10 25.60
N ASP A 24 -1.55 0.84 26.11
CA ASP A 24 -2.90 0.86 25.55
C ASP A 24 -2.88 1.44 24.12
N HIS A 25 -2.17 2.55 23.91
CA HIS A 25 -2.00 3.10 22.55
C HIS A 25 -1.32 2.11 21.59
N ILE A 26 -0.30 1.38 22.05
CA ILE A 26 0.36 0.35 21.22
C ILE A 26 -0.61 -0.79 20.90
N LYS A 27 -1.40 -1.22 21.87
CA LYS A 27 -2.42 -2.27 21.67
C LYS A 27 -3.46 -1.85 20.63
N ASP A 28 -3.88 -0.59 20.66
CA ASP A 28 -4.83 -0.05 19.69
C ASP A 28 -4.20 -0.01 18.29
N SER A 29 -2.95 0.46 18.17
CA SER A 29 -2.21 0.43 16.90
C SER A 29 -2.07 -0.98 16.31
N PHE A 30 -1.80 -2.00 17.16
CA PHE A 30 -1.77 -3.39 16.71
C PHE A 30 -3.13 -3.90 16.24
N SER A 31 -4.22 -3.46 16.88
CA SER A 31 -5.58 -3.81 16.49
C SER A 31 -5.92 -3.22 15.12
N SER A 32 -5.64 -1.92 14.93
CA SER A 32 -5.82 -1.24 13.64
C SER A 32 -4.96 -1.85 12.52
N LEU A 33 -3.72 -2.23 12.83
CA LEU A 33 -2.83 -2.89 11.87
C LEU A 33 -3.38 -4.26 11.46
N ARG A 34 -3.79 -5.09 12.42
CA ARG A 34 -4.42 -6.40 12.15
C ARG A 34 -5.63 -6.23 11.23
N ASP A 35 -6.48 -5.26 11.55
CA ASP A 35 -7.72 -5.01 10.82
C ASP A 35 -7.47 -4.39 9.43
N SER A 36 -6.24 -3.95 9.12
CA SER A 36 -5.87 -3.44 7.79
C SER A 36 -5.25 -4.51 6.88
N VAL A 37 -4.93 -5.69 7.41
CA VAL A 37 -4.26 -6.78 6.67
C VAL A 37 -5.27 -7.89 6.37
N PRO A 38 -5.68 -8.09 5.09
CA PRO A 38 -6.75 -9.03 4.73
C PRO A 38 -6.56 -10.46 5.22
N ALA A 39 -5.32 -10.94 5.25
CA ALA A 39 -4.98 -12.29 5.73
C ALA A 39 -5.28 -12.50 7.23
N LEU A 40 -5.46 -11.43 8.00
CA LEU A 40 -5.73 -11.46 9.43
C LEU A 40 -7.20 -11.18 9.80
N GLN A 41 -8.05 -10.86 8.82
CA GLN A 41 -9.45 -10.45 9.03
C GLN A 41 -10.46 -11.63 9.18
N GLY A 42 -10.02 -12.90 9.21
CA GLY A 42 -10.90 -14.08 9.12
C GLY A 42 -11.12 -14.89 10.41
N GLU A 43 -12.28 -15.55 10.51
CA GLU A 43 -12.74 -16.32 11.68
C GLU A 43 -11.87 -17.53 12.08
N LYS A 44 -11.09 -18.12 11.15
CA LYS A 44 -10.25 -19.30 11.43
C LYS A 44 -9.08 -19.00 12.38
N GLN A 45 -8.66 -17.74 12.44
CA GLN A 45 -7.78 -17.24 13.48
C GLN A 45 -8.62 -16.26 14.27
N SER A 46 -9.40 -16.75 15.25
CA SER A 46 -10.31 -15.92 16.07
C SER A 46 -9.68 -14.54 16.23
N VAL A 47 -10.34 -13.48 15.75
CA VAL A 47 -9.77 -12.13 15.54
C VAL A 47 -8.94 -11.63 16.74
N LYS A 48 -9.23 -12.13 17.96
CA LYS A 48 -8.47 -11.93 19.21
C LYS A 48 -7.12 -12.68 19.37
N GLN A 49 -6.71 -13.55 18.44
CA GLN A 49 -5.65 -14.56 18.63
C GLN A 49 -4.39 -14.35 17.78
N ALA A 50 -4.42 -13.46 16.78
CA ALA A 50 -3.21 -13.17 16.01
C ALA A 50 -2.16 -12.56 16.95
N SER A 51 -1.04 -13.26 17.15
CA SER A 51 0.04 -12.76 18.00
C SER A 51 0.68 -11.51 17.40
N ARG A 52 1.33 -10.68 18.23
CA ARG A 52 2.01 -9.48 17.76
C ARG A 52 3.05 -9.78 16.67
N ALA A 53 3.79 -10.86 16.81
CA ALA A 53 4.75 -11.30 15.79
C ALA A 53 4.05 -11.60 14.46
N GLN A 54 2.98 -12.41 14.48
CA GLN A 54 2.21 -12.71 13.28
C GLN A 54 1.62 -11.47 12.61
N ILE A 55 1.16 -10.49 13.39
CA ILE A 55 0.66 -9.21 12.84
C ILE A 55 1.78 -8.49 12.07
N LEU A 56 2.99 -8.42 12.64
CA LEU A 56 4.14 -7.78 11.98
C LEU A 56 4.59 -8.54 10.73
N ASP A 57 4.66 -9.88 10.81
CA ASP A 57 5.07 -10.72 9.69
C ASP A 57 4.08 -10.59 8.53
N LYS A 58 2.78 -10.72 8.81
CA LYS A 58 1.73 -10.62 7.77
C LYS A 58 1.58 -9.22 7.21
N ALA A 59 1.79 -8.17 8.02
CA ALA A 59 1.83 -6.81 7.51
C ALA A 59 3.01 -6.60 6.55
N THR A 60 4.19 -7.11 6.91
CA THR A 60 5.39 -7.07 6.05
C THR A 60 5.15 -7.78 4.73
N ASP A 61 4.64 -9.01 4.78
CA ASP A 61 4.28 -9.81 3.59
C ASP A 61 3.29 -9.06 2.71
N TYR A 62 2.26 -8.46 3.31
CA TYR A 62 1.21 -7.76 2.59
C TYR A 62 1.71 -6.50 1.90
N ILE A 63 2.60 -5.71 2.54
CA ILE A 63 3.24 -4.55 1.91
C ILE A 63 4.06 -4.99 0.69
N GLN A 64 4.85 -6.05 0.81
CA GLN A 64 5.66 -6.56 -0.30
C GLN A 64 4.78 -7.10 -1.45
N TYR A 65 3.69 -7.78 -1.11
CA TYR A 65 2.69 -8.22 -2.08
C TYR A 65 2.06 -7.03 -2.83
N MET A 66 1.58 -6.02 -2.10
CA MET A 66 0.93 -4.85 -2.68
C MET A 66 1.89 -4.04 -3.56
N ARG A 67 3.18 -3.94 -3.20
CA ARG A 67 4.20 -3.31 -4.04
C ARG A 67 4.35 -4.01 -5.40
N ARG A 68 4.47 -5.34 -5.40
CA ARG A 68 4.56 -6.14 -6.63
C ARG A 68 3.29 -6.00 -7.47
N LYS A 69 2.12 -6.12 -6.83
CA LYS A 69 0.82 -5.99 -7.48
C LYS A 69 0.64 -4.62 -8.13
N ASN A 70 0.98 -3.53 -7.43
CA ASN A 70 0.92 -2.18 -7.99
C ASN A 70 1.88 -2.00 -9.16
N HIS A 71 3.07 -2.61 -9.13
CA HIS A 71 4.01 -2.55 -10.24
C HIS A 71 3.45 -3.23 -11.50
N THR A 72 2.88 -4.44 -11.36
CA THR A 72 2.21 -5.12 -12.48
C THR A 72 1.06 -4.29 -13.03
N HIS A 73 0.19 -3.75 -12.16
CA HIS A 73 -0.90 -2.88 -12.61
C HIS A 73 -0.41 -1.62 -13.32
N GLN A 74 0.69 -1.02 -12.86
CA GLN A 74 1.28 0.13 -13.53
C GLN A 74 1.79 -0.24 -14.93
N GLN A 75 2.42 -1.41 -15.07
CA GLN A 75 2.85 -1.93 -16.37
C GLN A 75 1.66 -2.14 -17.31
N ASP A 76 0.59 -2.78 -16.82
CA ASP A 76 -0.63 -2.99 -17.60
C ASP A 76 -1.23 -1.66 -18.07
N ILE A 77 -1.27 -0.64 -17.19
CA ILE A 77 -1.74 0.72 -17.53
C ILE A 77 -0.87 1.33 -18.64
N ASP A 78 0.45 1.19 -18.56
CA ASP A 78 1.37 1.79 -19.52
C ASP A 78 1.28 1.10 -20.89
N ASP A 79 1.09 -0.22 -20.92
CA ASP A 79 0.93 -0.97 -22.17
C ASP A 79 -0.43 -0.69 -22.84
N LEU A 80 -1.50 -0.55 -22.05
CA LEU A 80 -2.81 -0.10 -22.55
C LEU A 80 -2.75 1.33 -23.11
N LYS A 81 -2.01 2.23 -22.48
CA LYS A 81 -1.80 3.60 -22.99
C LYS A 81 -1.06 3.61 -24.33
N LYS A 82 -0.04 2.77 -24.51
CA LYS A 82 0.68 2.64 -25.79
C LYS A 82 -0.20 2.05 -26.89
N ALA A 83 -1.04 1.06 -26.56
CA ALA A 83 -1.98 0.50 -27.53
C ALA A 83 -3.09 1.50 -27.93
N GLY A 84 -3.47 2.39 -27.01
CA GLY A 84 -4.47 3.43 -27.22
C GLY A 84 -3.96 4.70 -27.90
N THR A 85 -2.64 4.85 -28.10
CA THR A 85 -2.08 5.89 -28.97
C THR A 85 -2.04 5.33 -30.40
N PRO A 86 -3.01 5.64 -31.27
CA PRO A 86 -2.84 5.33 -32.69
C PRO A 86 -1.57 6.03 -33.16
N GLU A 87 -0.72 5.31 -33.89
CA GLU A 87 0.32 5.99 -34.68
C GLU A 87 -0.34 7.13 -35.45
N PRO A 88 0.30 8.32 -35.53
CA PRO A 88 -0.16 9.34 -36.46
C PRO A 88 -0.27 8.64 -37.81
N TRP A 89 -1.47 8.63 -38.38
CA TRP A 89 -1.71 8.09 -39.72
C TRP A 89 -0.56 8.53 -40.62
N PRO A 90 0.11 7.60 -41.35
CA PRO A 90 1.19 7.98 -42.23
C PRO A 90 0.66 9.11 -43.11
N SER A 91 1.32 10.26 -43.01
CA SER A 91 0.90 11.49 -43.69
C SER A 91 0.65 11.17 -45.15
N GLU A 92 -0.58 11.41 -45.59
CA GLU A 92 -1.04 11.26 -46.95
C GLU A 92 -0.36 12.30 -47.84
N THR A 93 0.89 12.05 -48.23
CA THR A 93 1.62 12.88 -49.20
C THR A 93 2.64 12.07 -49.99
N GLN A 94 2.19 11.04 -50.71
CA GLN A 94 2.79 10.73 -52.01
C GLN A 94 1.81 9.92 -52.86
N VAL A 95 0.85 10.61 -53.47
CA VAL A 95 0.23 10.07 -54.70
C VAL A 95 1.32 10.04 -55.77
N PRO A 96 1.66 8.89 -56.38
CA PRO A 96 2.50 8.89 -57.56
C PRO A 96 1.71 9.58 -58.66
N ALA A 97 2.26 10.67 -59.21
CA ALA A 97 1.71 11.30 -60.40
C ALA A 97 1.55 10.21 -61.47
N HIS A 98 0.31 9.88 -61.81
CA HIS A 98 0.01 9.05 -62.96
C HIS A 98 0.51 9.85 -64.17
N VAL A 99 1.62 9.40 -64.74
CA VAL A 99 2.23 10.02 -65.92
C VAL A 99 1.20 10.00 -67.03
N ASP A 100 0.84 11.19 -67.51
CA ASP A 100 0.10 11.41 -68.73
C ASP A 100 0.73 10.61 -69.87
N ARG A 101 0.12 9.48 -70.19
CA ARG A 101 0.44 8.70 -71.37
C ARG A 101 -0.77 8.74 -72.30
N ASN A 102 -0.95 9.89 -72.96
CA ASN A 102 -1.48 9.95 -74.31
C ASN A 102 -1.29 11.34 -74.94
N ARG A 103 -0.07 11.54 -75.45
CA ARG A 103 0.17 12.40 -76.61
C ARG A 103 0.66 11.51 -77.75
N LYS A 104 0.17 11.83 -78.96
CA LYS A 104 0.42 11.27 -80.31
C LYS A 104 -0.68 10.29 -80.74
N VAL A 105 -1.42 10.51 -81.83
CA VAL A 105 -1.21 11.31 -83.06
C VAL A 105 -2.47 12.05 -83.47
#